data_AF-A0A3M1LNF4-F1
#
_entry.id   AF-A0A3M1LNF4-F1
#
_cell.length_a   1.000
_cell.length_b   1.000
_cell.length_c   1.000
_cell.angle_alpha   90.00
_cell.angle_beta   90.00
_cell.angle_gamma   90.00
#
_symmetry.space_group_name_H-M   'P 1'
#
loop_
_entity.id
_entity.type
_entity.pdbx_description
1 polymer ?
#
loop_
_entity_poly.entity_id
_entity_poly.type
_entity_poly.pdbx_seq_one_letter_code
_entity_poly.pdbx_strand_id
1 'polypeptide(L)'
;MHRRLPFPNDSAIIEPGGSPTDSSGICEEAHMDTKAQTFPSPLLKWLAVIPETGLYASEKEFIVEAVRTLLAARPDVRLALACKLYERGEISLGKAAELSGLDVEMMKVALHHRGVSRAAPESLAETEAMAEAALKAA
;
A
#
# COMPACT_ATOMS: atom_id res chain seq x y z
N MET A 1 -19.01 2.25 15.08
CA MET A 1 -18.78 0.83 14.69
C MET A 1 -18.61 0.77 13.18
N HIS A 2 -17.38 0.87 12.67
CA HIS A 2 -17.11 0.67 11.25
C HIS A 2 -16.56 -0.74 11.06
N ARG A 3 -17.34 -1.61 10.42
CA ARG A 3 -16.86 -2.90 9.91
C ARG A 3 -15.80 -2.62 8.85
N ARG A 4 -14.55 -2.99 9.14
CA ARG A 4 -13.45 -2.92 8.18
C ARG A 4 -13.34 -4.28 7.51
N LEU A 5 -13.42 -4.29 6.18
CA LEU A 5 -13.34 -5.51 5.37
C LEU A 5 -11.95 -6.15 5.53
N PRO A 6 -11.86 -7.50 5.57
CA PRO A 6 -10.57 -8.18 5.54
C PRO A 6 -9.88 -7.89 4.20
N PHE A 7 -8.57 -7.67 4.25
CA PHE A 7 -7.76 -7.60 3.04
C PHE A 7 -7.90 -8.92 2.27
N PRO A 8 -8.08 -8.90 0.94
CA PRO A 8 -7.99 -10.12 0.15
C PRO A 8 -6.59 -10.71 0.34
N ASN A 9 -6.55 -11.94 0.84
CA ASN A 9 -5.32 -12.65 1.18
C ASN A 9 -4.73 -13.24 -0.11
N ASP A 10 -3.48 -12.95 -0.43
CA ASP A 10 -2.73 -13.45 -1.61
C ASP A 10 -2.38 -14.96 -1.53
N SER A 11 -3.17 -15.77 -0.82
CA SER A 11 -2.85 -17.18 -0.51
C SER A 11 -3.81 -18.20 -1.15
N ALA A 12 -4.53 -17.83 -2.21
CA ALA A 12 -5.29 -18.79 -3.00
C ALA A 12 -4.49 -19.30 -4.21
N ILE A 13 -3.55 -20.21 -3.95
CA ILE A 13 -3.02 -21.20 -4.91
C ILE A 13 -3.07 -22.51 -4.11
N ILE A 14 -3.84 -23.57 -4.42
CA ILE A 14 -3.77 -24.48 -5.57
C ILE A 14 -5.08 -25.31 -5.59
N GLU A 15 -5.73 -25.51 -6.74
CA GLU A 15 -6.26 -26.83 -7.16
C GLU A 15 -6.05 -26.99 -8.68
N PRO A 16 -5.63 -28.18 -9.18
CA PRO A 16 -5.32 -28.39 -10.59
C PRO A 16 -6.54 -28.94 -11.34
N GLY A 17 -6.94 -28.29 -12.43
CA GLY A 17 -7.86 -28.91 -13.39
C GLY A 17 -8.63 -27.93 -14.26
N GLY A 18 -8.13 -27.68 -15.47
CA GLY A 18 -8.90 -27.04 -16.53
C GLY A 18 -8.04 -26.30 -17.54
N SER A 19 -7.87 -26.87 -18.73
CA SER A 19 -7.53 -26.16 -19.96
C SER A 19 -8.71 -26.32 -20.93
N PRO A 20 -8.71 -25.66 -22.10
CA PRO A 20 -8.37 -24.27 -22.41
C PRO A 20 -9.57 -23.55 -23.07
N THR A 21 -9.63 -22.22 -23.01
CA THR A 21 -9.85 -21.31 -24.16
C THR A 21 -10.31 -19.93 -23.69
N ASP A 22 -9.58 -18.93 -24.18
CA ASP A 22 -10.09 -17.73 -24.85
C ASP A 22 -9.61 -16.39 -24.28
N SER A 23 -9.37 -15.55 -25.26
CA SER A 23 -8.65 -14.31 -25.31
C SER A 23 -9.36 -13.20 -24.54
N SER A 24 -8.59 -12.14 -24.28
CA SER A 24 -9.08 -10.77 -24.06
C SER A 24 -9.97 -10.58 -22.83
N GLY A 25 -9.34 -10.17 -21.74
CA GLY A 25 -10.02 -9.62 -20.58
C GLY A 25 -9.11 -8.61 -19.89
N ILE A 26 -8.96 -7.44 -20.52
CA ILE A 26 -8.76 -6.13 -19.88
C ILE A 26 -8.14 -6.19 -18.49
N CYS A 27 -6.84 -5.89 -18.41
CA CYS A 27 -6.23 -5.34 -17.20
C CYS A 27 -7.07 -4.13 -16.79
N GLU A 28 -7.89 -4.30 -15.76
CA GLU A 28 -8.71 -3.25 -15.19
C GLU A 28 -7.76 -2.22 -14.57
N GLU A 29 -7.36 -1.24 -15.40
CA GLU A 29 -6.60 -0.09 -14.98
C GLU A 29 -7.34 0.55 -13.82
N ALA A 30 -6.72 0.48 -12.64
CA ALA A 30 -7.21 1.09 -11.42
C ALA A 30 -7.65 2.52 -11.74
N HIS A 31 -8.97 2.73 -11.75
CA HIS A 31 -9.59 4.04 -11.80
C HIS A 31 -9.17 4.78 -10.52
N MET A 32 -8.04 5.48 -10.58
CA MET A 32 -7.67 6.45 -9.56
C MET A 32 -8.65 7.61 -9.68
N ASP A 33 -9.63 7.64 -8.77
CA ASP A 33 -10.48 8.80 -8.51
C ASP A 33 -9.59 10.03 -8.37
N THR A 34 -9.47 10.79 -9.46
CA THR A 34 -8.66 11.99 -9.51
C THR A 34 -9.44 13.07 -8.79
N LYS A 35 -9.32 13.15 -7.47
CA LYS A 35 -9.74 14.34 -6.74
C LYS A 35 -9.00 15.52 -7.36
N ALA A 36 -9.75 16.49 -7.88
CA ALA A 36 -9.19 17.76 -8.36
C ALA A 36 -8.45 18.43 -7.19
N GLN A 37 -7.14 18.34 -7.20
CA GLN A 37 -6.29 18.98 -6.20
C GLN A 37 -6.13 20.45 -6.60
N THR A 38 -6.63 21.36 -5.76
CA THR A 38 -6.40 22.79 -5.95
C THR A 38 -5.01 23.12 -5.45
N PHE A 39 -4.10 23.43 -6.37
CA PHE A 39 -2.76 23.92 -6.05
C PHE A 39 -2.76 25.45 -5.90
N PRO A 40 -1.87 26.01 -5.05
CA PRO A 40 -1.72 27.46 -4.96
C PRO A 40 -1.27 28.05 -6.31
N SER A 41 -1.81 29.22 -6.65
CA SER A 41 -1.68 29.83 -7.99
C SER A 41 -0.25 30.01 -8.52
N PRO A 42 0.77 30.34 -7.69
CA PRO A 42 2.16 30.39 -8.17
C PRO A 42 2.68 29.05 -8.70
N LEU A 43 2.27 27.93 -8.07
CA LEU A 43 2.72 26.60 -8.46
C LEU A 43 2.21 26.21 -9.85
N LEU A 44 0.96 26.57 -10.16
CA LEU A 44 0.36 26.31 -11.47
C LEU A 44 1.12 27.01 -12.60
N LYS A 45 1.63 28.22 -12.37
CA LYS A 45 2.45 28.94 -13.35
C LYS A 45 3.78 28.24 -13.61
N TRP A 46 4.40 27.68 -12.56
CA TRP A 46 5.65 26.95 -12.72
C TRP A 46 5.44 25.65 -13.48
N LEU A 47 4.42 24.87 -13.09
CA LEU A 47 4.09 23.61 -13.76
C LEU A 47 3.88 23.82 -15.27
N ALA A 48 3.12 24.86 -15.66
CA ALA A 48 2.85 25.15 -17.07
C ALA A 48 4.11 25.40 -17.92
N VAL A 49 5.20 25.93 -17.32
CA VAL A 49 6.45 26.24 -18.03
C VAL A 49 7.43 25.07 -18.03
N ILE A 50 7.25 24.06 -17.17
CA ILE A 50 8.18 22.90 -17.08
C ILE A 50 8.40 22.20 -18.45
N PRO A 51 7.37 21.92 -19.27
CA PRO A 51 7.60 21.27 -20.56
C PRO A 51 8.45 22.13 -21.52
N GLU A 52 8.36 23.46 -21.40
CA GLU A 52 9.12 24.40 -22.22
C GLU A 52 10.63 24.35 -21.91
N THR A 53 11.02 23.88 -20.72
CA THR A 53 12.44 23.77 -20.36
C THR A 53 13.14 22.57 -21.02
N GLY A 54 12.38 21.66 -21.63
CA GLY A 54 12.91 20.43 -22.26
C GLY A 54 13.44 19.37 -21.29
N LEU A 55 13.27 19.57 -19.97
CA LEU A 55 13.75 18.61 -18.95
C LEU A 55 12.72 17.51 -18.64
N TYR A 56 11.43 17.80 -18.86
CA TYR A 56 10.32 16.88 -18.64
C TYR A 56 9.34 17.02 -19.81
N ALA A 57 8.70 15.92 -20.21
CA ALA A 57 7.74 15.92 -21.30
C ALA A 57 6.37 16.50 -20.87
N SER A 58 6.06 16.51 -19.58
CA SER A 58 4.79 17.01 -19.06
C SER A 58 4.85 17.43 -17.60
N GLU A 59 3.86 18.22 -17.17
CA GLU A 59 3.64 18.56 -15.75
C GLU A 59 3.48 17.31 -14.87
N LYS A 60 2.75 16.30 -15.37
CA LYS A 60 2.49 15.05 -14.65
C LYS A 60 3.78 14.28 -14.36
N GLU A 61 4.65 14.19 -15.36
CA GLU A 61 5.96 13.54 -15.21
C GLU A 61 6.80 14.24 -14.14
N PHE A 62 6.87 15.56 -14.19
CA PHE A 62 7.56 16.36 -13.20
C PHE A 62 7.01 16.15 -11.78
N ILE A 63 5.69 16.15 -11.61
CA ILE A 63 5.07 15.93 -10.29
C ILE A 63 5.39 14.53 -9.76
N VAL A 64 5.29 13.49 -10.61
CA VAL A 64 5.63 12.12 -10.23
C VAL A 64 7.08 12.04 -9.76
N GLU A 65 8.00 12.64 -10.51
CA GLU A 65 9.42 12.63 -10.18
C GLU A 65 9.74 13.46 -8.92
N ALA A 66 9.07 14.61 -8.74
CA ALA A 66 9.21 15.42 -7.54
C ALA A 66 8.75 14.66 -6.29
N VAL A 67 7.61 13.96 -6.35
CA VAL A 67 7.11 13.13 -5.24
C VAL A 67 8.08 11.98 -4.95
N ARG A 68 8.54 11.27 -5.98
CA ARG A 68 9.53 10.18 -5.81
C ARG A 68 10.82 10.68 -5.17
N THR A 69 11.35 11.78 -5.66
CA THR A 69 12.56 12.42 -5.14
C THR A 69 12.38 12.83 -3.68
N LEU A 70 11.24 13.44 -3.34
CA LEU A 70 10.94 13.83 -1.96
C LEU A 70 10.86 12.61 -1.04
N LEU A 71 10.15 11.55 -1.44
CA LEU A 71 10.01 10.33 -0.63
C LEU A 71 11.33 9.57 -0.48
N ALA A 72 12.23 9.66 -1.47
CA ALA A 72 13.59 9.12 -1.36
C ALA A 72 14.44 9.94 -0.38
N ALA A 73 14.35 11.28 -0.45
CA ALA A 73 15.10 12.19 0.42
C ALA A 73 14.55 12.25 1.87
N ARG A 74 13.28 11.92 2.07
CA ARG A 74 12.57 11.99 3.36
C ARG A 74 11.96 10.63 3.73
N PRO A 75 12.78 9.67 4.19
CA PRO A 75 12.30 8.36 4.65
C PRO A 75 11.28 8.44 5.77
N ASP A 76 11.34 9.48 6.61
CA ASP A 76 10.37 9.77 7.66
C ASP A 76 8.97 10.06 7.12
N VAL A 77 8.88 10.89 6.06
CA VAL A 77 7.64 11.19 5.36
C VAL A 77 7.11 9.95 4.64
N ARG A 78 8.00 9.20 3.99
CA ARG A 78 7.66 7.95 3.31
C ARG A 78 7.10 6.90 4.27
N LEU A 79 7.71 6.74 5.44
CA LEU A 79 7.22 5.86 6.49
C LEU A 79 5.85 6.31 7.02
N ALA A 80 5.67 7.61 7.28
CA ALA A 80 4.40 8.15 7.73
C ALA A 80 3.26 7.89 6.71
N LEU A 81 3.56 8.06 5.41
CA LEU A 81 2.63 7.75 4.32
C LEU A 81 2.26 6.27 4.31
N ALA A 82 3.24 5.37 4.37
CA ALA A 82 3.02 3.92 4.40
C ALA A 82 2.15 3.51 5.60
N CYS A 83 2.43 4.04 6.79
CA CYS A 83 1.61 3.78 7.98
C CYS A 83 0.17 4.27 7.81
N LYS A 84 -0.05 5.45 7.23
CA LYS A 84 -1.40 5.99 7.03
C LYS A 84 -2.21 5.22 5.99
N LEU A 85 -1.59 4.78 4.91
CA LEU A 85 -2.24 3.95 3.90
C LEU A 85 -2.61 2.57 4.48
N TYR A 86 -1.70 1.95 5.25
CA TYR A 86 -1.99 0.70 5.95
C TYR A 86 -3.12 0.87 6.97
N GLU A 87 -3.04 1.93 7.79
CA GLU A 87 -4.07 2.25 8.79
C GLU A 87 -5.44 2.42 8.15
N ARG A 88 -5.54 2.89 6.89
CA ARG A 88 -6.82 3.04 6.19
C ARG A 88 -7.34 1.77 5.54
N GLY A 89 -6.53 0.72 5.44
CA GLY A 89 -6.89 -0.49 4.72
C GLY A 89 -6.60 -0.42 3.21
N GLU A 90 -5.86 0.60 2.75
CA GLU A 90 -5.60 0.81 1.31
C GLU A 90 -4.46 -0.07 0.79
N ILE A 91 -3.52 -0.47 1.68
CA ILE A 91 -2.38 -1.32 1.33
C ILE A 91 -2.15 -2.40 2.39
N SER A 92 -1.62 -3.56 1.98
CA SER A 92 -1.23 -4.66 2.86
C SER A 92 0.01 -4.31 3.69
N LEU A 93 0.31 -5.12 4.72
CA LEU A 93 1.53 -4.96 5.54
C LEU A 93 2.80 -5.08 4.68
N GLY A 94 2.84 -6.05 3.75
CA GLY A 94 3.96 -6.22 2.83
C GLY A 94 4.15 -5.00 1.93
N LYS A 95 3.06 -4.45 1.39
CA LYS A 95 3.14 -3.24 0.57
C LYS A 95 3.56 -2.00 1.37
N ALA A 96 3.17 -1.91 2.64
CA ALA A 96 3.63 -0.85 3.52
C ALA A 96 5.13 -0.98 3.87
N ALA A 97 5.63 -2.21 4.03
CA ALA A 97 7.06 -2.48 4.23
C ALA A 97 7.87 -2.07 2.98
N GLU A 98 7.44 -2.50 1.79
CA GLU A 98 8.03 -2.10 0.51
C GLU A 98 8.06 -0.58 0.35
N LEU A 99 6.92 0.09 0.56
CA LEU A 99 6.81 1.55 0.41
C LEU A 99 7.69 2.28 1.41
N SER A 100 7.79 1.82 2.66
CA SER A 100 8.63 2.46 3.68
C SER A 100 10.13 2.17 3.49
N GLY A 101 10.48 1.12 2.74
CA GLY A 101 11.86 0.62 2.62
C GLY A 101 12.33 -0.11 3.88
N LEU A 102 11.39 -0.64 4.67
CA LEU A 102 11.66 -1.47 5.83
C LEU A 102 11.36 -2.94 5.51
N ASP A 103 11.96 -3.86 6.24
CA ASP A 103 11.43 -5.22 6.28
C ASP A 103 10.10 -5.28 7.04
N VAL A 104 9.41 -6.41 6.93
CA VAL A 104 8.10 -6.63 7.53
C VAL A 104 8.13 -6.52 9.06
N GLU A 105 9.22 -6.91 9.71
CA GLU A 105 9.32 -6.89 11.18
C GLU A 105 9.51 -5.47 11.70
N MET A 106 10.40 -4.70 11.07
CA MET A 106 10.60 -3.28 11.36
C MET A 106 9.34 -2.46 11.04
N MET A 107 8.58 -2.84 10.02
CA MET A 107 7.30 -2.20 9.73
C MET A 107 6.27 -2.46 10.86
N LYS A 108 6.20 -3.68 11.42
CA LYS A 108 5.33 -3.97 12.57
C LYS A 108 5.69 -3.11 13.79
N VAL A 109 6.97 -2.96 14.08
CA VAL A 109 7.47 -2.09 15.16
C VAL A 109 7.07 -0.63 14.91
N ALA A 110 7.24 -0.15 13.67
CA ALA A 110 6.87 1.21 13.28
C ALA A 110 5.37 1.48 13.42
N LEU A 111 4.51 0.50 13.10
CA LEU A 111 3.06 0.58 13.30
C LEU A 111 2.69 0.61 14.79
N HIS A 112 3.32 -0.26 15.58
CA HIS A 112 3.09 -0.32 17.03
C HIS A 112 3.42 1.00 17.73
N HIS A 113 4.59 1.59 17.43
CA HIS A 113 4.97 2.90 17.97
C HIS A 113 4.02 4.05 17.60
N ARG A 114 3.25 3.89 16.52
CA ARG A 114 2.26 4.87 16.04
C ARG A 114 0.84 4.55 16.52
N GLY A 115 0.66 3.54 17.36
CA GLY A 115 -0.65 3.12 17.85
C GLY A 115 -1.54 2.50 16.78
N VAL A 116 -0.98 2.07 15.65
CA VAL A 116 -1.75 1.46 14.56
C VAL A 116 -1.95 -0.02 14.88
N SER A 117 -3.20 -0.38 15.20
CA SER A 117 -3.57 -1.76 15.50
C SER A 117 -3.49 -2.64 14.25
N ARG A 118 -3.02 -3.87 14.43
CA ARG A 118 -2.94 -4.90 13.39
C ARG A 118 -4.09 -5.86 13.57
N ALA A 119 -4.74 -6.26 12.47
CA ALA A 119 -5.67 -7.39 12.51
C ALA A 119 -4.86 -8.69 12.49
N ALA A 120 -5.02 -9.52 13.51
CA ALA A 120 -4.58 -10.91 13.45
C ALA A 120 -5.61 -11.71 12.63
N PRO A 121 -5.18 -12.67 11.80
CA PRO A 121 -6.09 -13.53 11.06
C PRO A 121 -6.93 -14.43 11.98
N GLU A 122 -6.35 -14.80 13.12
CA GLU A 122 -6.96 -15.65 14.14
C GLU A 122 -7.33 -14.82 15.37
N SER A 123 -8.40 -15.21 16.03
CA SER A 123 -8.78 -14.69 17.34
C SER A 123 -7.90 -15.28 18.44
N LEU A 124 -7.78 -14.57 19.58
CA LEU A 124 -7.04 -15.06 20.74
C LEU A 124 -7.48 -16.47 21.16
N ALA A 125 -8.79 -16.73 21.13
CA ALA A 125 -9.36 -18.02 21.49
C ALA A 125 -8.93 -19.15 20.53
N GLU A 126 -8.86 -18.87 19.22
CA GLU A 126 -8.36 -19.83 18.23
C GLU A 126 -6.86 -20.10 18.46
N THR A 127 -6.08 -19.04 18.72
CA THR A 127 -4.65 -19.17 19.00
C THR A 127 -4.38 -19.97 20.29
N GLU A 128 -5.16 -19.74 21.34
CA GLU A 128 -5.09 -20.48 22.60
C GLU A 128 -5.46 -21.96 22.41
N ALA A 129 -6.54 -22.23 21.67
CA ALA A 129 -6.96 -23.60 21.38
C ALA A 129 -5.91 -24.38 20.58
N MET A 130 -5.30 -23.74 19.57
CA MET A 130 -4.20 -24.33 18.80
C MET A 130 -2.96 -24.60 19.68
N ALA A 131 -2.62 -23.68 20.57
CA ALA A 131 -1.50 -23.85 21.50
C ALA A 131 -1.76 -25.01 22.49
N GLU A 132 -2.98 -25.13 23.05
CA GLU A 132 -3.35 -26.22 23.94
C GLU A 132 -3.33 -27.58 23.22
N ALA A 133 -3.83 -27.63 21.97
CA ALA A 133 -3.78 -28.83 21.15
C ALA A 133 -2.34 -29.29 20.88
N ALA A 134 -1.42 -28.36 20.60
CA ALA A 134 -0.01 -28.67 20.39
C ALA A 134 0.67 -29.23 21.65
N LEU A 135 0.37 -28.69 22.83
CA LEU A 135 0.90 -29.19 24.10
C LEU A 135 0.39 -30.59 24.46
N LYS A 136 -0.85 -30.93 24.08
CA LYS A 136 -1.43 -32.28 24.30
C LYS A 136 -0.88 -33.34 23.34
N ALA A 137 -0.30 -32.92 22.21
CA ALA A 137 0.24 -33.80 21.18
C ALA A 137 1.75 -34.12 21.37
N ALA A 138 2.40 -33.50 22.36
CA ALA A 138 3.81 -33.71 22.72
C ALA A 138 3.95 -34.73 23.87
#